data_AF-A0A1G0LWP1-F1
#
_entry.id   AF-A0A1G0LWP1-F1
#
_cell.length_a   1.000
_cell.length_b   1.000
_cell.length_c   1.000
_cell.angle_alpha   90.00
_cell.angle_beta   90.00
_cell.angle_gamma   90.00
#
_symmetry.space_group_name_H-M   'P 1'
#
loop_
_entity.id
_entity.type
_entity.pdbx_description
1 polymer ?
#
loop_
_entity_poly.entity_id
_entity_poly.type
_entity_poly.pdbx_seq_one_letter_code
_entity_poly.pdbx_strand_id
1 'polypeptide(L)'
;MDFYVMAKSYNRYGGHTTLSRIGDFLLMGGGSFGDAIKEITVTLHFRDSGPARKTLETLLERHNSYRSTLPKITYRRAKFKVEIDIASELMDGQDWKPSPTTSLPLFKKGVEEVIEALRLLRKRLNKTDNFNFDNFISHCEAARKLIPNSEDDLQDLAAKLKAADKAKRDAMSPLEKLGIDWEDFHPSARDILDDPFFWECADDFSPNGNDTGADLLENYCDWLKMHKDGQPIKFLESLAKQWGYKDIGAIDEVTRDEVSIGLAFADIKLRATCDRQARQLALEAIGRQRA
;
A
#
# COMPACT_ATOMS: atom_id res chain seq x y z
N MET A 1 -12.78 -8.11 -6.04
CA MET A 1 -12.60 -6.84 -5.29
C MET A 1 -11.94 -7.21 -3.98
N ASP A 2 -10.94 -6.43 -3.58
CA ASP A 2 -10.27 -6.54 -2.28
C ASP A 2 -10.85 -5.49 -1.33
N PHE A 3 -10.99 -5.85 -0.05
CA PHE A 3 -11.52 -4.95 0.96
C PHE A 3 -10.72 -5.07 2.25
N TYR A 4 -9.95 -4.03 2.55
CA TYR A 4 -9.10 -3.96 3.73
C TYR A 4 -9.74 -3.08 4.81
N VAL A 5 -9.66 -3.54 6.05
CA VAL A 5 -9.98 -2.74 7.23
C VAL A 5 -8.71 -2.59 8.05
N MET A 6 -8.20 -1.37 8.11
CA MET A 6 -6.95 -1.01 8.77
C MET A 6 -7.24 -0.25 10.05
N ALA A 7 -6.35 -0.36 11.01
CA ALA A 7 -6.38 0.42 12.25
C ALA A 7 -5.19 1.37 12.28
N LYS A 8 -5.38 2.55 12.89
CA LYS A 8 -4.32 3.54 13.08
C LYS A 8 -4.44 4.24 14.43
N SER A 9 -3.34 4.26 15.17
CA SER A 9 -3.09 5.20 16.28
C SER A 9 -1.92 6.10 15.90
N TYR A 10 -1.55 7.05 16.76
CA TYR A 10 -0.41 7.93 16.47
C TYR A 10 0.94 7.20 16.27
N ASN A 11 1.09 5.99 16.80
CA ASN A 11 2.34 5.23 16.80
C ASN A 11 2.22 3.81 16.24
N ARG A 12 1.06 3.44 15.71
CA ARG A 12 0.82 2.13 15.08
C ARG A 12 -0.10 2.27 13.89
N TYR A 13 0.18 1.49 12.86
CA TYR A 13 -0.65 1.37 11.68
C TYR A 13 -0.59 -0.07 11.19
N GLY A 14 -1.73 -0.63 10.78
CA GLY A 14 -1.77 -2.00 10.28
C GLY A 14 -3.08 -2.71 10.56
N GLY A 15 -3.07 -4.03 10.35
CA GLY A 15 -4.18 -4.90 10.70
C GLY A 15 -4.32 -5.07 12.22
N HIS A 16 -5.55 -4.98 12.71
CA HIS A 16 -5.90 -5.37 14.07
C HIS A 16 -6.50 -6.78 14.06
N THR A 17 -6.09 -7.67 14.98
CA THR A 17 -6.51 -9.09 15.05
C THR A 17 -7.99 -9.32 14.76
N THR A 18 -8.87 -8.55 15.42
CA THR A 18 -10.33 -8.60 15.21
C THR A 18 -10.79 -7.83 13.96
N LEU A 19 -10.41 -6.56 13.82
CA LEU A 19 -11.06 -5.65 12.87
C LEU A 19 -10.63 -5.91 11.41
N SER A 20 -9.41 -6.40 11.17
CA SER A 20 -8.92 -6.61 9.81
C SER A 20 -9.72 -7.68 9.05
N ARG A 21 -10.46 -8.55 9.75
CA ARG A 21 -11.33 -9.58 9.16
C ARG A 21 -12.68 -9.08 8.69
N ILE A 22 -13.04 -7.84 9.02
CA ILE A 22 -14.34 -7.27 8.66
C ILE A 22 -14.48 -7.17 7.14
N GLY A 23 -13.43 -6.76 6.42
CA GLY A 23 -13.47 -6.63 4.97
C GLY A 23 -13.79 -7.97 4.28
N ASP A 24 -13.01 -9.01 4.59
CA ASP A 24 -13.22 -10.37 4.05
C ASP A 24 -14.61 -10.92 4.42
N PHE A 25 -15.03 -10.70 5.67
CA PHE A 25 -16.35 -11.10 6.14
C PHE A 25 -17.48 -10.42 5.36
N LEU A 26 -17.36 -9.11 5.11
CA LEU A 26 -18.36 -8.34 4.37
C LEU A 26 -18.39 -8.65 2.87
N LEU A 27 -17.36 -9.30 2.32
CA LEU A 27 -17.32 -9.78 0.94
C LEU A 27 -17.66 -11.27 0.79
N MET A 28 -17.78 -12.00 1.91
CA MET A 28 -17.99 -13.44 1.89
C MET A 28 -19.29 -13.81 1.17
N GLY A 29 -19.18 -14.66 0.14
CA GLY A 29 -20.32 -15.05 -0.70
C GLY A 29 -20.85 -13.93 -1.61
N GLY A 30 -20.13 -12.81 -1.71
CA GLY A 30 -20.45 -11.71 -2.61
C GLY A 30 -20.12 -12.04 -4.07
N GLY A 31 -20.94 -11.52 -4.98
CA GLY A 31 -20.67 -11.54 -6.42
C GLY A 31 -19.86 -10.34 -6.88
N SER A 32 -19.84 -10.11 -8.19
CA SER A 32 -19.33 -8.86 -8.75
C SER A 32 -20.29 -7.71 -8.46
N PHE A 33 -19.76 -6.57 -8.01
CA PHE A 33 -20.50 -5.33 -7.85
C PHE A 33 -20.22 -4.34 -9.01
N GLY A 34 -19.51 -4.77 -10.05
CA GLY A 34 -18.96 -3.91 -11.10
C GLY A 34 -17.43 -3.90 -11.06
N ASP A 35 -16.81 -3.19 -12.01
CA ASP A 35 -15.35 -3.16 -12.22
C ASP A 35 -14.72 -1.79 -11.93
N ALA A 36 -15.52 -0.76 -11.64
CA ALA A 36 -15.00 0.58 -11.35
C ALA A 36 -14.24 0.67 -10.01
N ILE A 37 -14.48 -0.27 -9.09
CA ILE A 37 -13.75 -0.40 -7.82
C ILE A 37 -13.22 -1.82 -7.70
N LYS A 38 -11.90 -1.94 -7.66
CA LYS A 38 -11.18 -3.20 -7.43
C LYS A 38 -10.70 -3.32 -5.99
N GLU A 39 -10.47 -2.21 -5.31
CA GLU A 39 -9.97 -2.17 -3.94
C GLU A 39 -10.70 -1.12 -3.11
N ILE A 40 -11.09 -1.49 -1.89
CA ILE A 40 -11.58 -0.58 -0.86
C ILE A 40 -10.69 -0.74 0.37
N THR A 41 -10.22 0.38 0.93
CA THR A 41 -9.52 0.40 2.22
C THR A 41 -10.27 1.33 3.15
N VAL A 42 -10.74 0.81 4.29
CA VAL A 42 -11.31 1.61 5.39
C VAL A 42 -10.28 1.66 6.51
N THR A 43 -9.80 2.86 6.85
CA THR A 43 -8.86 3.06 7.96
C THR A 43 -9.59 3.66 9.16
N LEU A 44 -9.60 2.90 10.26
CA LEU A 44 -10.14 3.28 11.56
C LEU A 44 -9.05 4.02 12.34
N HIS A 45 -9.13 5.34 12.39
CA HIS A 45 -8.21 6.15 13.20
C HIS A 45 -8.73 6.17 14.63
N PHE A 46 -8.06 5.53 15.57
CA PHE A 46 -8.47 5.52 16.97
C PHE A 46 -8.15 6.84 17.65
N ARG A 47 -8.94 7.16 18.68
CA ARG A 47 -8.62 8.24 19.60
C ARG A 47 -7.41 7.84 20.44
N ASP A 48 -6.49 8.76 20.69
CA ASP A 48 -5.38 8.57 21.63
C ASP A 48 -5.51 9.59 22.76
N SER A 49 -5.96 9.15 23.95
CA SER A 49 -6.30 10.05 25.06
C SER A 49 -5.19 10.26 26.10
N GLY A 50 -4.20 9.39 26.16
CA GLY A 50 -3.09 9.51 27.12
C GLY A 50 -1.87 10.27 26.56
N PRO A 51 -0.79 10.40 27.35
CA PRO A 51 0.41 11.10 26.92
C PRO A 51 1.08 10.38 25.75
N ALA A 52 1.75 11.16 24.90
CA ALA A 52 2.61 10.59 23.87
C ALA A 52 3.74 9.79 24.52
N ARG A 53 4.17 8.72 23.84
CA ARG A 53 5.47 8.10 24.14
C ARG A 53 6.57 9.12 23.90
N LYS A 54 7.62 9.04 24.73
CA LYS A 54 8.81 9.89 24.62
C LYS A 54 9.28 9.93 23.17
N THR A 55 9.58 11.13 22.68
CA THR A 55 10.02 11.46 21.30
C THR A 55 8.96 11.34 20.20
N LEU A 56 7.71 10.99 20.53
CA LEU A 56 6.62 10.84 19.56
C LEU A 56 5.51 11.89 19.76
N GLU A 57 5.79 12.98 20.49
CA GLU A 57 4.84 14.05 20.79
C GLU A 57 4.27 14.68 19.51
N THR A 58 5.14 14.98 18.54
CA THR A 58 4.74 15.52 17.22
C THR A 58 3.85 14.54 16.44
N LEU A 59 4.07 13.23 16.58
CA LEU A 59 3.22 12.24 15.89
C LEU A 59 1.82 12.20 16.50
N LEU A 60 1.71 12.29 17.83
CA LEU A 60 0.42 12.38 18.51
C LEU A 60 -0.35 13.62 18.09
N GLU A 61 0.32 14.79 18.05
CA GLU A 61 -0.30 16.04 17.62
C GLU A 61 -0.78 15.97 16.17
N ARG A 62 0.05 15.45 15.24
CA ARG A 62 -0.31 15.26 13.83
C ARG A 62 -1.49 14.30 13.67
N HIS A 63 -1.48 13.18 14.41
CA HIS A 63 -2.55 12.18 14.39
C HIS A 63 -3.87 12.79 14.85
N ASN A 64 -3.89 13.45 16.00
CA ASN A 64 -5.09 14.08 16.54
C ASN A 64 -5.60 15.22 15.64
N SER A 65 -4.70 16.02 15.09
CA SER A 65 -5.04 17.06 14.11
C SER A 65 -5.68 16.45 12.86
N TYR A 66 -5.09 15.40 12.29
CA TYR A 66 -5.67 14.71 11.13
C TYR A 66 -7.03 14.09 11.46
N ARG A 67 -7.14 13.39 12.59
CA ARG A 67 -8.37 12.76 13.07
C ARG A 67 -9.53 13.76 13.14
N SER A 68 -9.27 15.00 13.55
CA SER A 68 -10.29 16.07 13.60
C SER A 68 -10.88 16.46 12.24
N THR A 69 -10.20 16.10 11.14
CA THR A 69 -10.65 16.38 9.77
C THR A 69 -11.47 15.25 9.13
N LEU A 70 -11.61 14.12 9.83
CA LEU A 70 -12.31 12.93 9.34
C LEU A 70 -13.83 13.06 9.51
N PRO A 71 -14.65 12.41 8.64
CA PRO A 71 -14.28 11.41 7.65
C PRO A 71 -13.71 12.00 6.35
N LYS A 72 -12.75 11.29 5.75
CA LYS A 72 -12.19 11.62 4.43
C LYS A 72 -12.34 10.44 3.48
N ILE A 73 -12.66 10.73 2.22
CA ILE A 73 -12.81 9.72 1.18
C ILE A 73 -12.01 10.15 -0.04
N THR A 74 -11.13 9.28 -0.50
CA THR A 74 -10.35 9.44 -1.71
C THR A 74 -10.72 8.33 -2.69
N TYR A 75 -11.22 8.68 -3.88
CA TYR A 75 -11.44 7.71 -4.94
C TYR A 75 -10.45 7.96 -6.08
N ARG A 76 -9.45 7.08 -6.19
CA ARG A 76 -8.44 7.10 -7.25
C ARG A 76 -8.96 6.28 -8.44
N ARG A 77 -9.80 6.89 -9.27
CA ARG A 77 -10.42 6.23 -10.44
C ARG A 77 -9.43 5.51 -11.34
N ALA A 78 -8.29 6.14 -11.63
CA ALA A 78 -7.24 5.57 -12.48
C ALA A 78 -6.66 4.26 -11.90
N LYS A 79 -6.68 4.08 -10.58
CA LYS A 79 -6.21 2.88 -9.89
C LYS A 79 -7.36 1.94 -9.48
N PHE A 80 -8.62 2.32 -9.73
CA PHE A 80 -9.80 1.60 -9.25
C PHE A 80 -9.81 1.38 -7.71
N LYS A 81 -9.21 2.30 -6.93
CA LYS A 81 -9.06 2.19 -5.47
C LYS A 81 -9.84 3.27 -4.72
N VAL A 82 -10.49 2.87 -3.64
CA VAL A 82 -11.18 3.77 -2.70
C VAL A 82 -10.52 3.68 -1.34
N GLU A 83 -10.15 4.82 -0.78
CA GLU A 83 -9.66 4.96 0.60
C GLU A 83 -10.69 5.75 1.40
N ILE A 84 -11.11 5.22 2.55
CA ILE A 84 -12.05 5.84 3.48
C ILE A 84 -11.38 5.91 4.85
N ASP A 85 -10.99 7.11 5.27
CA ASP A 85 -10.48 7.36 6.61
C ASP A 85 -11.61 7.85 7.51
N ILE A 86 -11.83 7.19 8.65
CA ILE A 86 -12.83 7.60 9.63
C ILE A 86 -12.23 7.77 11.01
N ALA A 87 -12.81 8.70 11.76
CA ALA A 87 -12.53 8.89 13.16
C ALA A 87 -13.30 7.84 13.98
N SER A 88 -12.65 6.70 14.29
CA SER A 88 -13.26 5.62 15.07
C SER A 88 -13.20 5.88 16.58
N GLU A 89 -14.25 5.49 17.30
CA GLU A 89 -14.35 5.50 18.77
C GLU A 89 -14.46 4.07 19.36
N LEU A 90 -14.13 3.04 18.57
CA LEU A 90 -14.23 1.64 19.00
C LEU A 90 -13.30 1.30 20.17
N MET A 91 -12.17 1.97 20.26
CA MET A 91 -11.17 1.82 21.32
C MET A 91 -10.23 3.03 21.36
N ASP A 92 -9.48 3.13 22.45
CA ASP A 92 -8.32 4.03 22.53
C ASP A 92 -7.09 3.37 21.88
N GLY A 93 -6.31 4.15 21.14
CA GLY A 93 -5.09 3.70 20.48
C GLY A 93 -4.02 3.19 21.46
N GLN A 94 -4.06 3.61 22.72
CA GLN A 94 -3.19 3.09 23.79
C GLN A 94 -3.57 1.66 24.22
N ASP A 95 -4.84 1.30 24.08
CA ASP A 95 -5.36 -0.03 24.41
C ASP A 95 -5.17 -1.02 23.27
N TRP A 96 -4.86 -0.53 22.06
CA TRP A 96 -4.52 -1.40 20.94
C TRP A 96 -3.25 -2.18 21.29
N LYS A 97 -3.40 -3.48 21.53
CA LYS A 97 -2.31 -4.44 21.76
C LYS A 97 -2.52 -5.66 20.87
N PRO A 98 -1.45 -6.27 20.34
CA PRO A 98 -1.58 -7.54 19.63
C PRO A 98 -2.28 -8.57 20.52
N SER A 99 -3.31 -9.21 19.99
CA SER A 99 -4.05 -10.28 20.66
C SER A 99 -3.98 -11.55 19.80
N PRO A 100 -3.84 -12.74 20.40
CA PRO A 100 -3.97 -14.00 19.68
C PRO A 100 -5.43 -14.36 19.38
N THR A 101 -6.38 -13.76 20.10
CA THR A 101 -7.82 -14.06 19.99
C THR A 101 -8.59 -12.88 19.42
N THR A 102 -9.70 -13.20 18.73
CA THR A 102 -10.70 -12.21 18.30
C THR A 102 -11.55 -11.70 19.47
N SER A 103 -12.28 -10.60 19.26
CA SER A 103 -13.24 -10.05 20.22
C SER A 103 -14.56 -9.77 19.51
N LEU A 104 -15.61 -10.50 19.87
CA LEU A 104 -16.93 -10.41 19.29
C LEU A 104 -17.61 -9.05 19.52
N PRO A 105 -17.57 -8.44 20.73
CA PRO A 105 -18.10 -7.10 20.92
C PRO A 105 -17.44 -6.06 20.02
N LEU A 106 -16.11 -6.13 19.87
CA LEU A 106 -15.36 -5.23 19.00
C LEU A 106 -15.66 -5.48 17.52
N PHE A 107 -15.76 -6.75 17.12
CA PHE A 107 -16.10 -7.14 15.75
C PHE A 107 -17.49 -6.62 15.35
N LYS A 108 -18.50 -6.83 16.21
CA LYS A 108 -19.88 -6.36 15.98
C LYS A 108 -19.94 -4.86 15.73
N LYS A 109 -19.38 -4.07 16.66
CA LYS A 109 -19.34 -2.60 16.53
C LYS A 109 -18.51 -2.16 15.33
N GLY A 110 -17.40 -2.85 15.05
CA GLY A 110 -16.57 -2.58 13.89
C GLY A 110 -17.29 -2.81 12.57
N VAL A 111 -18.06 -3.90 12.44
CA VAL A 111 -18.88 -4.16 11.25
C VAL A 111 -19.89 -3.03 11.02
N GLU A 112 -20.57 -2.59 12.09
CA GLU A 112 -21.52 -1.46 12.01
C GLU A 112 -20.82 -0.18 11.54
N GLU A 113 -19.72 0.21 12.20
CA GLU A 113 -18.98 1.43 11.87
C GLU A 113 -18.42 1.41 10.44
N VAL A 114 -17.91 0.26 9.98
CA VAL A 114 -17.41 0.08 8.61
C VAL A 114 -18.54 0.19 7.59
N ILE A 115 -19.71 -0.42 7.83
CA ILE A 115 -20.87 -0.29 6.91
C ILE A 115 -21.32 1.18 6.82
N GLU A 116 -21.37 1.91 7.94
CA GLU A 116 -21.66 3.35 7.91
C GLU A 116 -20.62 4.13 7.11
N ALA A 117 -19.34 3.81 7.27
CA ALA A 117 -18.26 4.43 6.49
C ALA A 117 -18.42 4.17 4.98
N LEU A 118 -18.77 2.94 4.59
CA LEU A 118 -19.04 2.59 3.19
C LEU A 118 -20.20 3.37 2.60
N ARG A 119 -21.20 3.77 3.41
CA ARG A 119 -22.31 4.60 2.90
C ARG A 119 -21.85 5.94 2.35
N LEU A 120 -20.74 6.47 2.88
CA LEU A 120 -20.19 7.75 2.44
C LEU A 120 -19.68 7.70 0.98
N LEU A 121 -19.30 6.51 0.49
CA LEU A 121 -18.83 6.29 -0.88
C LEU A 121 -19.87 6.69 -1.94
N ARG A 122 -21.18 6.64 -1.62
CA ARG A 122 -22.26 7.01 -2.56
C ARG A 122 -22.02 8.39 -3.20
N LYS A 123 -21.53 9.35 -2.42
CA LYS A 123 -21.30 10.74 -2.87
C LYS A 123 -20.07 10.89 -3.79
N ARG A 124 -19.21 9.87 -3.88
CA ARG A 124 -17.99 9.87 -4.68
C ARG A 124 -18.14 9.13 -6.00
N LEU A 125 -19.20 8.35 -6.15
CA LEU A 125 -19.52 7.61 -7.38
C LEU A 125 -20.28 8.49 -8.37
N ASN A 126 -19.86 8.43 -9.62
CA ASN A 126 -20.53 9.04 -10.76
C ASN A 126 -21.40 7.99 -11.47
N LYS A 127 -22.37 8.44 -12.28
CA LYS A 127 -23.23 7.54 -13.07
C LYS A 127 -22.47 6.64 -14.05
N THR A 128 -21.27 7.06 -14.46
CA THR A 128 -20.39 6.33 -15.38
C THR A 128 -19.49 5.32 -14.68
N ASP A 129 -19.37 5.42 -13.35
CA ASP A 129 -18.59 4.45 -12.58
C ASP A 129 -19.43 3.17 -12.55
N ASN A 130 -18.99 2.12 -13.26
CA ASN A 130 -19.64 0.81 -13.27
C ASN A 130 -19.45 0.11 -11.91
N PHE A 131 -20.24 0.56 -10.92
CA PHE A 131 -20.30 0.00 -9.58
C PHE A 131 -21.73 0.09 -9.03
N ASN A 132 -22.38 -1.06 -8.87
CA ASN A 132 -23.71 -1.18 -8.30
C ASN A 132 -23.65 -1.03 -6.77
N PHE A 133 -23.59 0.23 -6.34
CA PHE A 133 -23.51 0.60 -4.92
C PHE A 133 -24.67 0.07 -4.08
N ASP A 134 -25.90 0.11 -4.60
CA ASP A 134 -27.07 -0.33 -3.86
C ASP A 134 -27.03 -1.84 -3.58
N ASN A 135 -26.59 -2.63 -4.56
CA ASN A 135 -26.37 -4.07 -4.38
C ASN A 135 -25.22 -4.34 -3.40
N PHE A 136 -24.12 -3.58 -3.48
CA PHE A 136 -22.98 -3.72 -2.58
C PHE A 136 -23.35 -3.46 -1.12
N ILE A 137 -24.01 -2.33 -0.82
CA ILE A 137 -24.47 -2.03 0.55
C ILE A 137 -25.51 -3.06 1.01
N SER A 138 -26.45 -3.48 0.15
CA SER A 138 -27.42 -4.51 0.51
C SER A 138 -26.74 -5.84 0.87
N HIS A 139 -25.67 -6.21 0.18
CA HIS A 139 -24.87 -7.38 0.50
C HIS A 139 -24.18 -7.26 1.87
N CYS A 140 -23.51 -6.13 2.14
CA CYS A 140 -22.87 -5.89 3.44
C CYS A 140 -23.89 -5.92 4.60
N GLU A 141 -25.10 -5.39 4.36
CA GLU A 141 -26.20 -5.44 5.33
C GLU A 141 -26.74 -6.85 5.56
N ALA A 142 -26.76 -7.71 4.54
CA ALA A 142 -27.06 -9.12 4.70
C ALA A 142 -25.96 -9.83 5.50
N ALA A 143 -24.68 -9.55 5.21
CA ALA A 143 -23.55 -10.09 5.95
C ALA A 143 -23.59 -9.68 7.43
N ARG A 144 -23.98 -8.45 7.77
CA ARG A 144 -24.18 -7.99 9.16
C ARG A 144 -25.11 -8.91 9.97
N LYS A 145 -26.13 -9.50 9.33
CA LYS A 145 -27.07 -10.43 10.00
C LYS A 145 -26.46 -11.81 10.28
N LEU A 146 -25.31 -12.11 9.68
CA LEU A 146 -24.57 -13.37 9.80
C LEU A 146 -23.40 -13.26 10.78
N ILE A 147 -23.29 -12.16 11.54
CA ILE A 147 -22.24 -12.04 12.55
C ILE A 147 -22.37 -13.18 13.56
N PRO A 148 -21.27 -13.87 13.93
CA PRO A 148 -21.28 -14.91 14.94
C PRO A 148 -21.93 -14.51 16.27
N ASN A 149 -22.47 -15.50 16.99
CA ASN A 149 -23.11 -15.28 18.29
C ASN A 149 -22.21 -15.62 19.49
N SER A 150 -21.03 -16.20 19.25
CA SER A 150 -20.03 -16.52 20.26
C SER A 150 -18.62 -16.15 19.80
N GLU A 151 -17.69 -16.04 20.75
CA GLU A 151 -16.27 -15.82 20.45
C GLU A 151 -15.64 -17.01 19.71
N ASP A 152 -16.02 -18.23 20.06
CA ASP A 152 -15.53 -19.45 19.42
C ASP A 152 -15.95 -19.50 17.95
N ASP A 153 -17.22 -19.20 17.65
CA ASP A 153 -17.72 -19.13 16.27
C ASP A 153 -17.01 -18.03 15.46
N LEU A 154 -16.66 -16.90 16.10
CA LEU A 154 -15.89 -15.83 15.46
C LEU A 154 -14.45 -16.24 15.19
N GLN A 155 -13.83 -16.97 16.11
CA GLN A 155 -12.48 -17.48 15.96
C GLN A 155 -12.41 -18.51 14.82
N ASP A 156 -13.41 -19.38 14.71
CA ASP A 156 -13.55 -20.34 13.61
C ASP A 156 -13.77 -19.64 12.26
N LEU A 157 -14.63 -18.62 12.24
CA LEU A 157 -14.82 -17.78 11.06
C LEU A 157 -13.51 -17.10 10.63
N ALA A 158 -12.80 -16.49 11.57
CA ALA A 158 -11.53 -15.82 11.29
C ALA A 158 -10.47 -16.79 10.74
N ALA A 159 -10.43 -18.03 11.25
CA ALA A 159 -9.56 -19.07 10.72
C ALA A 159 -9.92 -19.47 9.28
N LYS A 160 -11.23 -19.60 8.97
CA LYS A 160 -11.72 -19.89 7.62
C LYS A 160 -11.38 -18.76 6.63
N LEU A 161 -11.60 -17.50 7.02
CA LEU A 161 -11.25 -16.34 6.20
C LEU A 161 -9.74 -16.29 5.93
N LYS A 162 -8.91 -16.47 6.96
CA LYS A 162 -7.45 -16.54 6.80
C LYS A 162 -7.00 -17.67 5.87
N ALA A 163 -7.64 -18.84 5.94
CA ALA A 163 -7.34 -19.96 5.05
C ALA A 163 -7.73 -19.64 3.60
N ALA A 164 -8.86 -18.97 3.39
CA ALA A 164 -9.28 -18.50 2.06
C ALA A 164 -8.30 -17.46 1.49
N ASP A 165 -7.85 -16.49 2.29
CA ASP A 165 -6.83 -15.51 1.87
C ASP A 165 -5.53 -16.20 1.47
N LYS A 166 -5.09 -17.17 2.28
CA LYS A 166 -3.90 -17.94 2.00
C LYS A 166 -4.05 -18.72 0.70
N ALA A 167 -5.16 -19.40 0.49
CA ALA A 167 -5.42 -20.14 -0.75
C ALA A 167 -5.45 -19.20 -1.97
N LYS A 168 -6.07 -18.02 -1.83
CA LYS A 168 -6.07 -16.98 -2.87
C LYS A 168 -4.64 -16.52 -3.19
N ARG A 169 -3.84 -16.21 -2.17
CA ARG A 169 -2.44 -15.78 -2.35
C ARG A 169 -1.58 -16.90 -2.91
N ASP A 170 -1.76 -18.15 -2.49
CA ASP A 170 -0.99 -19.29 -2.99
C ASP A 170 -1.27 -19.54 -4.48
N ALA A 171 -2.50 -19.27 -4.95
CA ALA A 171 -2.90 -19.36 -6.35
C ALA A 171 -2.40 -18.21 -7.25
N MET A 172 -1.88 -17.12 -6.68
CA MET A 172 -1.30 -16.01 -7.44
C MET A 172 0.06 -16.40 -8.03
N SER A 173 0.34 -15.88 -9.22
CA SER A 173 1.68 -15.89 -9.81
C SER A 173 2.67 -15.10 -8.93
N PRO A 174 3.99 -15.35 -9.07
CA PRO A 174 5.00 -14.57 -8.34
C PRO A 174 4.86 -13.06 -8.52
N LEU A 175 4.60 -12.56 -9.74
CA LEU A 175 4.39 -11.13 -9.99
C LEU A 175 3.14 -10.57 -9.31
N GLU A 176 2.04 -11.32 -9.29
CA GLU A 176 0.81 -10.89 -8.59
C GLU A 176 1.02 -10.81 -7.08
N LYS A 177 1.86 -11.68 -6.51
CA LYS A 177 2.18 -11.67 -5.07
C LYS A 177 2.91 -10.41 -4.62
N LEU A 178 3.60 -9.72 -5.54
CA LEU A 178 4.30 -8.46 -5.30
C LEU A 178 3.35 -7.27 -5.08
N GLY A 179 2.08 -7.37 -5.52
CA GLY A 179 1.08 -6.32 -5.29
C GLY A 179 1.39 -4.99 -5.98
N ILE A 180 1.99 -5.03 -7.17
CA ILE A 180 2.45 -3.83 -7.89
C ILE A 180 1.28 -3.05 -8.50
N ASP A 181 1.29 -1.74 -8.28
CA ASP A 181 0.46 -0.77 -9.00
C ASP A 181 1.09 -0.48 -10.38
N TRP A 182 0.76 -1.30 -11.38
CA TRP A 182 1.35 -1.20 -12.72
C TRP A 182 1.12 0.15 -13.41
N GLU A 183 0.10 0.89 -13.00
CA GLU A 183 -0.19 2.26 -13.45
C GLU A 183 0.89 3.27 -13.06
N ASP A 184 1.74 2.96 -12.08
CA ASP A 184 2.87 3.81 -11.68
C ASP A 184 4.10 3.61 -12.62
N PHE A 185 4.05 2.64 -13.54
CA PHE A 185 5.13 2.25 -14.42
C PHE A 185 4.74 2.32 -15.90
N HIS A 186 5.74 2.29 -16.78
CA HIS A 186 5.48 2.27 -18.22
C HIS A 186 4.84 0.93 -18.63
N PRO A 187 3.80 0.90 -19.49
CA PRO A 187 3.08 -0.33 -19.83
C PRO A 187 3.96 -1.43 -20.42
N SER A 188 4.98 -1.07 -21.20
CA SER A 188 5.95 -2.02 -21.79
C SER A 188 7.06 -2.47 -20.83
N ALA A 189 7.18 -1.87 -19.64
CA ALA A 189 8.26 -2.22 -18.71
C ALA A 189 8.19 -3.68 -18.26
N ARG A 190 6.98 -4.21 -18.08
CA ARG A 190 6.74 -5.60 -17.69
C ARG A 190 7.17 -6.61 -18.76
N ASP A 191 7.07 -6.24 -20.03
CA ASP A 191 7.51 -7.10 -21.12
C ASP A 191 9.04 -7.12 -21.25
N ILE A 192 9.72 -6.09 -20.74
CA ILE A 192 11.18 -5.97 -20.73
C ILE A 192 11.77 -6.61 -19.47
N LEU A 193 11.13 -6.41 -18.32
CA LEU A 193 11.49 -6.94 -17.02
C LEU A 193 10.43 -7.96 -16.61
N ASP A 194 10.53 -9.17 -17.15
CA ASP A 194 9.53 -10.23 -16.96
C ASP A 194 9.78 -11.10 -15.70
N ASP A 195 10.97 -10.98 -15.11
CA ASP A 195 11.33 -11.67 -13.87
C ASP A 195 10.86 -10.90 -12.61
N PRO A 196 10.13 -11.54 -11.67
CA PRO A 196 9.75 -10.94 -10.37
C PRO A 196 10.91 -10.33 -9.60
N PHE A 197 12.12 -10.86 -9.73
CA PHE A 197 13.32 -10.33 -9.09
C PHE A 197 13.50 -8.83 -9.35
N PHE A 198 13.20 -8.34 -10.55
CA PHE A 198 13.38 -6.91 -10.86
C PHE A 198 12.38 -5.99 -10.17
N TRP A 199 11.34 -6.56 -9.57
CA TRP A 199 10.15 -5.88 -9.10
C TRP A 199 9.92 -6.04 -7.59
N GLU A 200 10.63 -6.96 -6.94
CA GLU A 200 10.51 -7.29 -5.52
C GLU A 200 11.15 -6.19 -4.66
N CYS A 201 10.32 -5.32 -4.08
CA CYS A 201 10.79 -4.20 -3.26
C CYS A 201 11.31 -4.61 -1.87
N ALA A 202 11.16 -5.88 -1.48
CA ALA A 202 11.65 -6.41 -0.21
C ALA A 202 12.91 -7.29 -0.37
N ASP A 203 13.43 -7.44 -1.60
CA ASP A 203 14.68 -8.13 -1.88
C ASP A 203 15.79 -7.09 -2.07
N ASP A 204 16.67 -6.98 -1.06
CA ASP A 204 17.82 -6.06 -1.06
C ASP A 204 18.79 -6.31 -2.24
N PHE A 205 18.75 -7.49 -2.86
CA PHE A 205 19.57 -7.80 -4.03
C PHE A 205 18.91 -7.38 -5.35
N SER A 206 17.61 -7.07 -5.34
CA SER A 206 16.95 -6.55 -6.53
C SER A 206 17.42 -5.12 -6.83
N PRO A 207 17.40 -4.68 -8.10
CA PRO A 207 17.95 -3.37 -8.49
C PRO A 207 17.36 -2.15 -7.78
N ASN A 208 16.11 -2.24 -7.28
CA ASN A 208 15.45 -1.16 -6.55
C ASN A 208 14.76 -1.65 -5.27
N GLY A 209 15.21 -2.76 -4.68
CA GLY A 209 14.61 -3.30 -3.45
C GLY A 209 15.36 -2.91 -2.19
N ASN A 210 16.66 -2.63 -2.26
CA ASN A 210 17.37 -2.02 -1.15
C ASN A 210 16.96 -0.54 -0.97
N ASP A 211 17.22 0.02 0.22
CA ASP A 211 16.88 1.41 0.58
C ASP A 211 17.40 2.41 -0.46
N THR A 212 18.68 2.33 -0.84
CA THR A 212 19.32 3.20 -1.85
C THR A 212 18.55 3.20 -3.18
N GLY A 213 18.22 2.00 -3.67
CA GLY A 213 17.57 1.80 -4.96
C GLY A 213 16.09 2.17 -4.96
N ALA A 214 15.40 1.98 -3.83
CA ALA A 214 14.01 2.40 -3.63
C ALA A 214 13.90 3.93 -3.60
N ASP A 215 14.72 4.61 -2.80
CA ASP A 215 14.79 6.08 -2.74
C ASP A 215 15.15 6.65 -4.11
N LEU A 216 16.08 6.02 -4.83
CA LEU A 216 16.46 6.44 -6.17
C LEU A 216 15.28 6.38 -7.14
N LEU A 217 14.52 5.28 -7.14
CA LEU A 217 13.36 5.10 -8.03
C LEU A 217 12.29 6.18 -7.78
N GLU A 218 11.97 6.45 -6.51
CA GLU A 218 11.00 7.49 -6.13
C GLU A 218 11.49 8.89 -6.56
N ASN A 219 12.72 9.24 -6.19
CA ASN A 219 13.31 10.54 -6.54
C ASN A 219 13.42 10.74 -8.06
N TYR A 220 13.74 9.68 -8.81
CA TYR A 220 13.82 9.74 -10.26
C TYR A 220 12.44 9.92 -10.89
N CYS A 221 11.41 9.22 -10.38
CA CYS A 221 10.02 9.41 -10.80
C CYS A 221 9.57 10.88 -10.62
N ASP A 222 9.87 11.48 -9.47
CA ASP A 222 9.58 12.88 -9.21
C ASP A 222 10.39 13.83 -10.10
N TRP A 223 11.66 13.53 -10.33
CA TRP A 223 12.51 14.32 -11.21
C TRP A 223 12.01 14.32 -12.65
N LEU A 224 11.53 13.18 -13.18
CA LEU A 224 10.94 13.07 -14.52
C LEU A 224 9.68 13.91 -14.71
N LYS A 225 8.89 14.14 -13.64
CA LYS A 225 7.72 15.04 -13.70
C LYS A 225 8.14 16.48 -14.03
N MET A 226 9.34 16.88 -13.62
CA MET A 226 9.90 18.22 -13.86
C MET A 226 10.81 18.29 -15.10
N HIS A 227 11.42 17.17 -15.50
CA HIS A 227 12.44 17.11 -16.57
C HIS A 227 12.02 16.11 -17.65
N LYS A 228 11.22 16.58 -18.61
CA LYS A 228 10.60 15.73 -19.64
C LYS A 228 11.59 15.16 -20.68
N ASP A 229 12.76 15.77 -20.83
CA ASP A 229 13.87 15.21 -21.64
C ASP A 229 14.51 14.00 -20.95
N GLY A 230 14.37 13.94 -19.62
CA GLY A 230 14.50 12.74 -18.82
C GLY A 230 15.90 12.11 -18.81
N GLN A 231 16.95 12.89 -19.02
CA GLN A 231 18.30 12.34 -19.13
C GLN A 231 18.76 11.76 -17.78
N PRO A 232 18.86 10.41 -17.62
CA PRO A 232 19.04 9.80 -16.31
C PRO A 232 20.36 10.22 -15.64
N ILE A 233 21.41 10.46 -16.44
CA ILE A 233 22.70 10.91 -15.91
C ILE A 233 22.64 12.30 -15.29
N LYS A 234 21.85 13.22 -15.84
CA LYS A 234 21.68 14.54 -15.21
C LYS A 234 20.99 14.43 -13.86
N PHE A 235 20.03 13.50 -13.73
CA PHE A 235 19.44 13.18 -12.44
C PHE A 235 20.50 12.63 -11.47
N LEU A 236 21.33 11.67 -11.90
CA LEU A 236 22.36 11.09 -11.04
C LEU A 236 23.42 12.11 -10.60
N GLU A 237 23.82 13.01 -11.49
CA GLU A 237 24.71 14.15 -11.16
C GLU A 237 24.07 15.10 -10.13
N SER A 238 22.77 15.35 -10.25
CA SER A 238 22.01 16.15 -9.29
C SER A 238 21.92 15.46 -7.93
N LEU A 239 21.65 14.15 -7.92
CA LEU A 239 21.56 13.34 -6.71
C LEU A 239 22.91 13.29 -5.98
N ALA A 240 24.01 13.08 -6.70
CA ALA A 240 25.36 13.11 -6.13
C ALA A 240 25.66 14.43 -5.40
N LYS A 241 25.31 15.57 -6.02
CA LYS A 241 25.48 16.90 -5.41
C LYS A 241 24.59 17.10 -4.20
N GLN A 242 23.35 16.61 -4.24
CA GLN A 242 22.42 16.68 -3.11
C GLN A 242 22.96 15.90 -1.89
N TRP A 243 23.65 14.79 -2.12
CA TRP A 243 24.34 14.02 -1.08
C TRP A 243 25.69 14.60 -0.65
N GLY A 244 26.10 15.74 -1.22
CA GLY A 244 27.34 16.43 -0.85
C GLY A 244 28.60 15.94 -1.59
N TYR A 245 28.45 15.05 -2.57
CA TYR A 245 29.56 14.62 -3.43
C TYR A 245 29.82 15.64 -4.54
N LYS A 246 31.08 15.69 -5.01
CA LYS A 246 31.49 16.57 -6.10
C LYS A 246 30.88 16.15 -7.44
N ASP A 247 30.91 14.85 -7.72
CA ASP A 247 30.44 14.20 -8.93
C ASP A 247 30.14 12.72 -8.63
N ILE A 248 29.63 11.99 -9.63
CA ILE A 248 29.28 10.56 -9.50
C ILE A 248 30.49 9.70 -9.12
N GLY A 249 31.68 10.06 -9.62
CA GLY A 249 32.91 9.31 -9.36
C GLY A 249 33.38 9.42 -7.91
N ALA A 250 33.01 10.51 -7.23
CA ALA A 250 33.32 10.75 -5.82
C ALA A 250 32.38 10.02 -4.83
N ILE A 251 31.28 9.43 -5.31
CA ILE A 251 30.42 8.56 -4.49
C ILE A 251 31.24 7.33 -4.10
N ASP A 252 31.07 6.86 -2.86
CA ASP A 252 31.69 5.62 -2.39
C ASP A 252 31.31 4.45 -3.29
N GLU A 253 32.20 3.47 -3.42
CA GLU A 253 32.10 2.46 -4.46
C GLU A 253 30.82 1.63 -4.39
N VAL A 254 30.42 1.23 -3.17
CA VAL A 254 29.22 0.41 -2.95
C VAL A 254 27.97 1.20 -3.32
N THR A 255 27.78 2.40 -2.76
CA THR A 255 26.62 3.22 -3.09
C THR A 255 26.62 3.63 -4.56
N ARG A 256 27.79 3.92 -5.15
CA ARG A 256 27.92 4.24 -6.58
C ARG A 256 27.45 3.10 -7.47
N ASP A 257 27.79 1.86 -7.11
CA ASP A 257 27.37 0.68 -7.86
C ASP A 257 25.87 0.43 -7.72
N GLU A 258 25.34 0.53 -6.50
CA GLU A 258 23.90 0.44 -6.22
C GLU A 258 23.09 1.47 -7.02
N VAL A 259 23.45 2.76 -6.96
CA VAL A 259 22.71 3.80 -7.68
C VAL A 259 22.84 3.70 -9.19
N SER A 260 23.98 3.21 -9.69
CA SER A 260 24.19 3.03 -11.13
C SER A 260 23.31 1.91 -11.67
N ILE A 261 23.25 0.78 -10.98
CA ILE A 261 22.38 -0.35 -11.31
C ILE A 261 20.92 0.07 -11.15
N GLY A 262 20.56 0.64 -10.00
CA GLY A 262 19.20 1.05 -9.68
C GLY A 262 18.65 2.08 -10.68
N LEU A 263 19.47 3.03 -11.15
CA LEU A 263 19.05 4.00 -12.16
C LEU A 263 18.74 3.37 -13.52
N ALA A 264 19.56 2.43 -13.98
CA ALA A 264 19.32 1.77 -15.25
C ALA A 264 18.00 1.00 -15.26
N PHE A 265 17.69 0.29 -14.16
CA PHE A 265 16.41 -0.41 -14.02
C PHE A 265 15.24 0.53 -13.76
N ALA A 266 15.42 1.62 -13.02
CA ALA A 266 14.41 2.65 -12.85
C ALA A 266 14.01 3.30 -14.18
N ASP A 267 14.98 3.55 -15.08
CA ASP A 267 14.72 4.08 -16.43
C ASP A 267 13.89 3.10 -17.27
N ILE A 268 14.18 1.80 -17.18
CA ILE A 268 13.39 0.77 -17.86
C ILE A 268 11.96 0.72 -17.27
N LYS A 269 11.83 0.73 -15.94
CA LYS A 269 10.53 0.69 -15.25
C LYS A 269 9.63 1.88 -15.61
N LEU A 270 10.18 3.10 -15.63
CA LEU A 270 9.41 4.32 -15.79
C LEU A 270 9.25 4.76 -17.26
N ARG A 271 10.14 4.33 -18.15
CA ARG A 271 10.17 4.80 -19.55
C ARG A 271 10.26 3.69 -20.59
N ALA A 272 10.38 2.43 -20.20
CA ALA A 272 10.62 1.28 -21.09
C ALA A 272 11.83 1.46 -22.03
N THR A 273 12.81 2.26 -21.60
CA THR A 273 14.07 2.49 -22.29
C THR A 273 15.20 2.44 -21.27
N CYS A 274 16.43 2.24 -21.75
CA CYS A 274 17.61 2.41 -20.90
C CYS A 274 18.58 3.34 -21.62
N ASP A 275 18.78 4.54 -21.07
CA ASP A 275 19.76 5.48 -21.60
C ASP A 275 21.15 4.84 -21.73
N ARG A 276 21.88 5.20 -22.79
CA ARG A 276 23.17 4.59 -23.12
C ARG A 276 24.20 4.77 -22.01
N GLN A 277 24.24 5.95 -21.37
CA GLN A 277 25.22 6.23 -20.32
C GLN A 277 24.84 5.54 -19.02
N ALA A 278 23.55 5.57 -18.64
CA ALA A 278 23.05 4.84 -17.47
C ALA A 278 23.33 3.33 -17.60
N ARG A 279 23.06 2.76 -18.78
CA ARG A 279 23.38 1.36 -19.09
C ARG A 279 24.87 1.03 -18.93
N GLN A 280 25.74 1.91 -19.40
CA GLN A 280 27.19 1.69 -19.32
C GLN A 280 27.66 1.67 -17.85
N LEU A 281 27.22 2.63 -17.03
CA LEU A 281 27.54 2.66 -15.60
C LEU A 281 27.03 1.41 -14.87
N ALA A 282 25.80 0.99 -15.16
CA ALA A 282 25.23 -0.22 -14.56
C ALA A 282 26.03 -1.48 -14.93
N LEU A 283 26.41 -1.66 -16.21
CA LEU A 283 27.19 -2.82 -16.64
C LEU A 283 28.58 -2.86 -15.99
N GLU A 284 29.22 -1.70 -15.83
CA GLU A 284 30.50 -1.59 -15.13
C GLU A 284 30.37 -1.93 -13.63
N ALA A 285 29.31 -1.45 -12.97
CA ALA A 285 29.00 -1.78 -11.58
C ALA A 285 28.73 -3.28 -11.39
N ILE A 286 27.91 -3.89 -12.25
CA ILE A 286 27.66 -5.34 -12.25
C ILE A 286 28.96 -6.12 -12.46
N GLY A 287 29.85 -5.63 -13.34
CA GLY A 287 31.16 -6.21 -13.57
C GLY A 287 32.03 -6.22 -12.31
N ARG A 288 32.02 -5.12 -11.54
CA ARG A 288 32.75 -5.02 -10.26
C ARG A 288 32.17 -5.93 -9.19
N GLN A 289 30.85 -5.97 -9.02
CA GLN A 289 30.20 -6.80 -7.99
C GLN A 289 30.35 -8.32 -8.22
N ARG A 290 30.68 -8.73 -9.45
CA ARG A 290 30.91 -10.14 -9.81
C ARG A 290 32.37 -10.58 -9.76
N ALA A 291 33.31 -9.64 -9.65
CA ALA A 291 34.75 -9.90 -9.64
C ALA A 291 35.22 -10.21 -8.21
#